data_AF-A0A090VMB6-F1
#
_entry.id   AF-A0A090VMB6-F1
#
_cell.length_a   1.000
_cell.length_b   1.000
_cell.length_c   1.000
_cell.angle_alpha   90.00
_cell.angle_beta   90.00
_cell.angle_gamma   90.00
#
_symmetry.space_group_name_H-M   'P 1'
#
loop_
_entity.id
_entity.type
_entity.pdbx_description
1 polymer ?
#
loop_
_entity_poly.entity_id
_entity_poly.type
_entity_poly.pdbx_seq_one_letter_code
_entity_poly.pdbx_strand_id
1 'polypeptide(L)'
;MYEKLQTITKTDRRIPGSNGDTRKKVMLLSATPLNNHPADIENQIYLFQDKRNANLPSVKDLQAFFQPLKDEYDELKKDDILDIDKVKAIFDKIRDKVIEPLVIRRSRTDIVNNEDFKKDIEEQGIVFPKINPPNEVKYEFDDALSVLFDSTITMLTSMDENRNPVDGLGFYRYRAIEYLINEEDRKRYGDVTSISNRLSAIMKTLLVKRLESSFYAFKMSLSRYIETPSI
;
A
#
# COMPACT_ATOMS: atom_id res chain seq x y z
N MET A 1 18.00 -4.04 4.16
CA MET A 1 16.95 -4.42 3.18
C MET A 1 17.18 -3.82 1.78
N TYR A 2 17.70 -2.59 1.61
CA TYR A 2 17.85 -1.95 0.28
C TYR A 2 19.30 -1.68 -0.17
N GLU A 3 20.27 -2.48 0.28
CA GLU A 3 21.70 -2.21 0.06
C GLU A 3 22.08 -2.10 -1.41
N LYS A 4 21.62 -3.03 -2.27
CA LYS A 4 21.89 -2.98 -3.72
C LYS A 4 21.37 -1.69 -4.35
N LEU A 5 20.19 -1.23 -3.93
CA LEU A 5 19.60 0.00 -4.45
C LEU A 5 20.40 1.22 -4.00
N GLN A 6 20.82 1.25 -2.73
CA GLN A 6 21.70 2.29 -2.19
C GLN A 6 23.06 2.32 -2.90
N THR A 7 23.63 1.16 -3.21
CA THR A 7 24.87 1.09 -4.01
C THR A 7 24.63 1.74 -5.38
N ILE A 8 23.57 1.36 -6.08
CA ILE A 8 23.26 1.93 -7.40
C ILE A 8 23.11 3.45 -7.35
N THR A 9 22.42 3.99 -6.33
CA THR A 9 22.16 5.42 -6.24
C THR A 9 23.38 6.23 -5.77
N LYS A 10 24.25 5.64 -4.94
CA LYS A 10 25.39 6.34 -4.31
C LYS A 10 26.75 6.09 -4.96
N THR A 11 26.90 5.05 -5.79
CA THR A 11 28.17 4.83 -6.49
C THR A 11 28.42 5.94 -7.51
N ASP A 12 29.65 6.44 -7.50
CA ASP A 12 30.13 7.44 -8.46
C ASP A 12 30.03 6.97 -9.91
N ARG A 13 29.99 7.93 -10.81
CA ARG A 13 30.00 7.69 -12.25
C ARG A 13 31.40 7.24 -12.65
N ARG A 14 31.46 6.21 -13.49
CA ARG A 14 32.71 5.75 -14.11
C ARG A 14 33.34 6.81 -15.02
N ILE A 15 32.49 7.62 -15.67
CA ILE A 15 32.91 8.69 -16.58
C ILE A 15 32.56 10.03 -15.90
N PRO A 16 33.54 10.92 -15.68
CA PRO A 16 33.29 12.26 -15.15
C PRO A 16 32.32 13.05 -16.03
N GLY A 17 31.52 13.92 -15.41
CA GLY A 17 30.67 14.86 -16.16
C GLY A 17 31.50 15.94 -16.88
N SER A 18 30.80 16.80 -17.64
CA SER A 18 31.40 17.94 -18.35
C SER A 18 32.25 18.86 -17.47
N ASN A 19 31.96 18.90 -16.16
CA ASN A 19 32.63 19.74 -15.19
C ASN A 19 33.70 18.99 -14.38
N GLY A 20 34.02 17.74 -14.75
CA GLY A 20 34.95 16.87 -14.02
C GLY A 20 34.37 16.17 -12.78
N ASP A 21 33.13 16.49 -12.39
CA ASP A 21 32.46 15.85 -11.24
C ASP A 21 32.11 14.39 -11.54
N THR A 22 32.56 13.48 -10.67
CA THR A 22 32.26 12.05 -10.73
C THR A 22 30.99 11.70 -9.96
N ARG A 23 30.46 12.59 -9.12
CA ARG A 23 29.28 12.31 -8.30
C ARG A 23 28.04 12.13 -9.17
N LYS A 24 27.30 11.07 -8.86
CA LYS A 24 26.04 10.78 -9.52
C LYS A 24 24.92 11.61 -8.91
N LYS A 25 24.26 12.44 -9.73
CA LYS A 25 22.96 13.04 -9.37
C LYS A 25 21.85 12.05 -9.71
N VAL A 26 21.02 11.72 -8.72
CA VAL A 26 19.88 10.80 -8.86
C VAL A 26 18.63 11.51 -8.35
N MET A 27 17.53 11.40 -9.10
CA MET A 27 16.23 11.94 -8.73
C MET A 27 15.19 10.83 -8.78
N LEU A 28 14.27 10.82 -7.83
CA LEU A 28 13.10 9.95 -7.83
C LEU A 28 11.90 10.73 -8.36
N LEU A 29 11.25 10.19 -9.39
CA LEU A 29 9.99 10.71 -9.91
C LEU A 29 8.86 9.79 -9.46
N SER A 30 7.89 10.34 -8.71
CA SER A 30 6.70 9.62 -8.28
C SER A 30 5.52 10.57 -8.21
N ALA A 31 4.35 10.11 -8.66
CA ALA A 31 3.11 10.89 -8.57
C ALA A 31 2.54 10.89 -7.15
N THR A 32 2.64 9.75 -6.45
CA THR A 32 2.06 9.52 -5.13
C THR A 32 2.93 8.53 -4.35
N PRO A 33 3.97 8.98 -3.64
CA PRO A 33 4.75 8.08 -2.80
C PRO A 33 3.87 7.56 -1.65
N LEU A 34 3.70 6.24 -1.57
CA LEU A 34 2.97 5.59 -0.48
C LEU A 34 3.96 5.30 0.66
N ASN A 35 3.95 6.13 1.70
CA ASN A 35 4.81 5.99 2.86
C ASN A 35 3.96 6.05 4.13
N ASN A 36 3.50 4.88 4.58
CA ASN A 36 2.55 4.78 5.69
C ASN A 36 3.25 4.62 7.05
N HIS A 37 4.57 4.37 7.06
CA HIS A 37 5.39 4.29 8.26
C HIS A 37 6.52 5.33 8.25
N PRO A 38 6.93 5.90 9.40
CA PRO A 38 8.15 6.70 9.49
C PRO A 38 9.40 5.97 8.96
N ALA A 39 9.45 4.66 9.13
CA ALA A 39 10.53 3.81 8.63
C ALA A 39 10.56 3.71 7.09
N ASP A 40 9.41 3.79 6.42
CA ASP A 40 9.36 3.78 4.96
C ASP A 40 10.00 5.05 4.40
N ILE A 41 9.65 6.19 5.00
CA ILE A 41 10.21 7.50 4.68
C ILE A 41 11.73 7.51 4.89
N GLU A 42 12.19 7.06 6.07
CA GLU A 42 13.61 6.95 6.41
C GLU A 42 14.39 6.12 5.36
N ASN A 43 13.88 4.93 5.04
CA ASN A 43 14.50 4.02 4.09
C ASN A 43 14.56 4.60 2.66
N GLN A 44 13.52 5.33 2.25
CA GLN A 44 13.49 6.01 0.96
C GLN A 44 14.53 7.13 0.89
N ILE A 45 14.68 7.91 1.96
CA ILE A 45 15.66 9.00 2.03
C ILE A 45 17.09 8.47 2.01
N TYR A 46 17.35 7.31 2.62
CA TYR A 46 18.66 6.65 2.61
C TYR A 46 19.18 6.31 1.21
N LEU A 47 18.32 6.30 0.18
CA LEU A 47 18.75 6.17 -1.21
C LEU A 47 19.52 7.41 -1.70
N PHE A 48 19.21 8.60 -1.15
CA PHE A 48 19.71 9.88 -1.64
C PHE A 48 20.59 10.61 -0.63
N GLN A 49 20.45 10.31 0.67
CA GLN A 49 21.17 10.96 1.77
C GLN A 49 21.94 9.94 2.60
N ASP A 50 23.02 10.37 3.24
CA ASP A 50 23.77 9.54 4.18
C ASP A 50 23.13 9.50 5.56
N LYS A 51 23.14 8.32 6.18
CA LYS A 51 22.37 8.05 7.41
C LYS A 51 22.74 8.98 8.56
N ARG A 52 24.04 9.28 8.71
CA ARG A 52 24.60 10.06 9.83
C ARG A 52 25.15 11.42 9.40
N ASN A 53 25.08 11.74 8.11
CA ASN A 53 25.61 13.00 7.56
C ASN A 53 24.77 13.46 6.37
N ALA A 54 23.47 13.63 6.60
CA ALA A 54 22.54 14.10 5.57
C ALA A 54 22.82 15.56 5.20
N ASN A 55 22.63 15.89 3.93
CA ASN A 55 22.70 17.24 3.42
C ASN A 55 21.38 17.98 3.61
N LEU A 56 20.86 17.98 4.84
CA LEU A 56 19.68 18.75 5.23
C LEU A 56 20.09 19.95 6.09
N PRO A 57 19.29 21.03 6.10
CA PRO A 57 19.54 22.20 6.93
C PRO A 57 19.47 21.89 8.44
N SER A 58 18.44 21.15 8.88
CA SER A 58 18.14 20.96 10.30
C SER A 58 18.48 19.58 10.86
N VAL A 59 18.68 18.57 10.02
CA VAL A 59 18.86 17.17 10.44
C VAL A 59 20.11 16.59 9.80
N LYS A 60 21.19 16.41 10.57
CA LYS A 60 22.43 15.76 10.07
C LYS A 60 22.41 14.25 10.24
N ASP A 61 22.00 13.79 11.42
CA ASP A 61 21.84 12.36 11.70
C ASP A 61 20.37 11.97 11.54
N LEU A 62 20.05 11.35 10.40
CA LEU A 62 18.71 10.85 10.09
C LEU A 62 18.36 9.66 10.97
N GLN A 63 19.33 8.80 11.29
CA GLN A 63 19.08 7.65 12.14
C GLN A 63 18.65 8.10 13.54
N ALA A 64 19.39 9.06 14.13
CA ALA A 64 19.04 9.62 15.43
C ALA A 64 17.73 10.41 15.42
N PHE A 65 17.38 11.05 14.30
CA PHE A 65 16.11 11.78 14.16
C PHE A 65 14.91 10.84 14.03
N PHE A 66 14.99 9.81 13.18
CA PHE A 66 13.86 8.91 12.92
C PHE A 66 13.66 7.87 14.02
N GLN A 67 14.70 7.46 14.74
CA GLN A 67 14.59 6.43 15.78
C GLN A 67 13.49 6.70 16.81
N PRO A 68 13.48 7.84 17.54
CA PRO A 68 12.43 8.10 18.52
C PRO A 68 11.04 8.22 17.90
N LEU A 69 10.94 8.71 16.65
CA LEU A 69 9.66 8.85 15.94
C LEU A 69 9.07 7.51 15.51
N LYS A 70 9.93 6.53 15.15
CA LYS A 70 9.51 5.16 14.85
C LYS A 70 9.03 4.47 16.12
N ASP A 71 9.80 4.58 17.20
CA ASP A 71 9.47 3.95 18.48
C ASP A 71 8.14 4.51 19.01
N GLU A 72 7.93 5.84 18.96
CA GLU A 72 6.66 6.48 19.33
C GLU A 72 5.49 5.99 18.45
N TYR A 73 5.71 5.90 17.13
CA TYR A 73 4.67 5.41 16.21
C TYR A 73 4.32 3.93 16.42
N ASP A 74 5.33 3.09 16.66
CA ASP A 74 5.16 1.65 16.89
C ASP A 74 4.42 1.37 18.21
N GLU A 75 4.63 2.20 19.25
CA GLU A 75 3.83 2.12 20.48
C GLU A 75 2.38 2.54 20.23
N LEU A 76 2.14 3.68 19.56
CA LEU A 76 0.77 4.16 19.27
C LEU A 76 -0.04 3.16 18.43
N LYS A 77 0.63 2.39 17.58
CA LYS A 77 -0.01 1.38 16.72
C LYS A 77 -0.48 0.14 17.50
N LYS A 78 0.02 -0.09 18.73
CA LYS A 78 -0.41 -1.22 19.58
C LYS A 78 -1.71 -0.94 20.31
N ASP A 79 -2.10 0.32 20.44
CA ASP A 79 -3.33 0.71 21.11
C ASP A 79 -4.56 0.31 20.26
N ASP A 80 -5.63 -0.16 20.92
CA ASP A 80 -6.89 -0.55 20.25
C ASP A 80 -7.56 0.64 19.54
N ILE A 81 -7.32 1.86 20.03
CA ILE A 81 -7.81 3.12 19.44
C ILE A 81 -6.61 4.00 19.14
N LEU A 82 -6.37 4.24 17.85
CA LEU A 82 -5.25 5.05 17.39
C LEU A 82 -5.47 6.54 17.73
N ASP A 83 -4.52 7.12 18.47
CA ASP A 83 -4.48 8.56 18.75
C ASP A 83 -4.01 9.33 17.49
N ILE A 84 -4.98 9.82 16.72
CA ILE A 84 -4.75 10.47 15.43
C ILE A 84 -3.90 11.74 15.58
N ASP A 85 -4.08 12.50 16.66
CA ASP A 85 -3.38 13.78 16.86
C ASP A 85 -1.89 13.56 17.12
N LYS A 86 -1.53 12.54 17.91
CA LYS A 86 -0.12 12.17 18.13
C LYS A 86 0.54 11.66 16.85
N VAL A 87 -0.15 10.79 16.10
CA VAL A 87 0.35 10.31 14.80
C VAL A 87 0.59 11.48 13.86
N LYS A 88 -0.35 12.43 13.79
CA LYS A 88 -0.21 13.65 12.99
C LYS A 88 1.02 14.47 13.42
N ALA A 89 1.24 14.65 14.72
CA ALA A 89 2.39 15.38 15.23
C ALA A 89 3.74 14.74 14.82
N ILE A 90 3.82 13.41 14.78
CA ILE A 90 4.99 12.68 14.27
C ILE A 90 5.23 13.02 12.80
N PHE A 91 4.20 12.91 11.96
CA PHE A 91 4.33 13.16 10.52
C PHE A 91 4.55 14.64 10.18
N ASP A 92 4.00 15.57 10.96
CA ASP A 92 4.27 17.01 10.80
C ASP A 92 5.76 17.32 11.06
N LYS A 93 6.36 16.73 12.11
CA LYS A 93 7.82 16.87 12.36
C LYS A 93 8.66 16.33 11.19
N ILE A 94 8.29 15.17 10.65
CA ILE A 94 8.99 14.57 9.50
C ILE A 94 8.82 15.45 8.26
N ARG A 95 7.61 15.97 8.02
CA ARG A 95 7.31 16.85 6.89
C ARG A 95 8.21 18.08 6.91
N ASP A 96 8.17 18.83 8.00
CA ASP A 96 8.80 20.15 8.08
C ASP A 96 10.34 20.06 8.12
N LYS A 97 10.89 19.04 8.80
CA LYS A 97 12.35 18.92 8.99
C LYS A 97 13.06 18.16 7.87
N VAL A 98 12.35 17.30 7.13
CA VAL A 98 12.98 16.34 6.23
C VAL A 98 12.36 16.34 4.83
N ILE A 99 11.02 16.29 4.71
CA ILE A 99 10.37 16.18 3.40
C ILE A 99 10.40 17.51 2.65
N GLU A 100 10.03 18.61 3.30
CA GLU A 100 9.94 19.93 2.67
C GLU A 100 11.26 20.40 2.04
N PRO A 101 12.44 20.18 2.65
CA PRO A 101 13.72 20.50 2.00
C PRO A 101 14.14 19.55 0.86
N LEU A 102 13.60 18.32 0.80
CA LEU A 102 14.03 17.28 -0.16
C LEU A 102 13.10 17.13 -1.35
N VAL A 103 11.80 17.37 -1.16
CA VAL A 103 10.77 17.04 -2.13
C VAL A 103 10.27 18.29 -2.80
N ILE A 104 10.40 18.31 -4.13
CA ILE A 104 9.72 19.30 -4.96
C ILE A 104 8.34 18.72 -5.30
N ARG A 105 7.31 19.16 -4.59
CA ARG A 105 5.91 18.86 -4.90
C ARG A 105 5.23 20.11 -5.42
N ARG A 106 4.55 19.99 -6.56
CA ARG A 106 3.73 21.07 -7.14
C ARG A 106 2.33 20.54 -7.40
N SER A 107 1.37 20.99 -6.61
CA SER A 107 -0.06 20.82 -6.89
C SER A 107 -0.58 21.97 -7.74
N ARG A 108 -1.78 21.81 -8.34
CA ARG A 108 -2.45 22.91 -9.05
C ARG A 108 -2.64 24.12 -8.14
N THR A 109 -2.93 23.89 -6.87
CA THR A 109 -3.07 24.93 -5.85
C THR A 109 -1.74 25.63 -5.58
N ASP A 110 -0.63 24.89 -5.47
CA ASP A 110 0.71 25.47 -5.23
C ASP A 110 1.16 26.34 -6.40
N ILE A 111 0.80 25.95 -7.63
CA ILE A 111 1.11 26.72 -8.84
C ILE A 111 0.31 28.03 -8.88
N VAL A 112 -0.99 27.99 -8.54
CA VAL A 112 -1.85 29.18 -8.54
C VAL A 112 -1.46 30.17 -7.44
N ASN A 113 -0.98 29.67 -6.28
CA ASN A 113 -0.60 30.49 -5.14
C ASN A 113 0.79 31.14 -5.26
N ASN A 114 1.60 30.73 -6.23
CA ASN A 114 2.93 31.28 -6.46
C ASN A 114 2.91 32.19 -7.69
N GLU A 115 3.25 33.47 -7.49
CA GLU A 115 3.21 34.50 -8.53
C GLU A 115 4.10 34.19 -9.73
N ASP A 116 5.26 33.55 -9.55
CA ASP A 116 6.17 33.22 -10.65
C ASP A 116 5.60 32.08 -11.51
N PHE A 117 5.03 31.05 -10.88
CA PHE A 117 4.41 29.94 -11.61
C PHE A 117 3.11 30.34 -12.28
N LYS A 118 2.35 31.27 -11.68
CA LYS A 118 1.14 31.80 -12.28
C LYS A 118 1.44 32.53 -13.59
N LYS A 119 2.47 33.38 -13.61
CA LYS A 119 2.92 34.07 -14.84
C LYS A 119 3.35 33.09 -15.92
N ASP A 120 4.13 32.07 -15.57
CA ASP A 120 4.57 31.04 -16.52
C ASP A 120 3.38 30.27 -17.15
N ILE A 121 2.37 29.93 -16.33
CA ILE A 121 1.15 29.27 -16.82
C ILE A 121 0.31 30.18 -17.71
N GLU A 122 0.23 31.48 -17.39
CA GLU A 122 -0.47 32.48 -18.19
C GLU A 122 0.23 32.71 -19.54
N GLU A 123 1.57 32.80 -19.56
CA GLU A 123 2.38 32.89 -20.78
C GLU A 123 2.22 31.67 -21.67
N GLN A 124 2.12 30.47 -21.07
CA GLN A 124 1.88 29.22 -21.78
C GLN A 124 0.41 29.00 -22.20
N GLY A 125 -0.52 29.86 -21.76
CA GLY A 125 -1.96 29.75 -22.06
C GLY A 125 -2.64 28.53 -21.44
N ILE A 126 -2.09 27.98 -20.35
CA ILE A 126 -2.63 26.78 -19.70
C ILE A 126 -3.70 27.18 -18.68
N VAL A 127 -4.91 26.65 -18.81
CA VAL A 127 -6.00 26.90 -17.83
C VAL A 127 -6.39 25.61 -17.15
N PHE A 128 -6.32 25.57 -15.82
CA PHE A 128 -6.82 24.44 -15.05
C PHE A 128 -8.36 24.45 -15.00
N PRO A 129 -9.03 23.33 -15.34
CA PRO A 129 -10.48 23.24 -15.18
C PRO A 129 -10.84 23.24 -13.69
N LYS A 130 -11.97 23.87 -13.35
CA LYS A 130 -12.55 23.76 -12.02
C LYS A 130 -13.07 22.34 -11.84
N ILE A 131 -12.45 21.58 -10.94
CA ILE A 131 -12.91 20.25 -10.56
C ILE A 131 -14.04 20.42 -9.56
N ASN A 132 -15.24 19.95 -9.90
CA ASN A 132 -16.30 19.79 -8.91
C ASN A 132 -15.99 18.57 -8.04
N PRO A 133 -16.33 18.60 -6.73
CA PRO A 133 -16.21 17.40 -5.90
C PRO A 133 -16.99 16.25 -6.55
N PRO A 134 -16.54 14.99 -6.36
CA PRO A 134 -17.26 13.84 -6.87
C PRO A 134 -18.67 13.83 -6.32
N ASN A 135 -19.66 13.60 -7.19
CA ASN A 135 -21.03 13.39 -6.76
C ASN A 135 -21.15 11.95 -6.24
N GLU A 136 -21.56 11.82 -4.99
CA GLU A 136 -21.86 10.50 -4.43
C GLU A 136 -23.07 9.91 -5.15
N VAL A 137 -22.89 8.74 -5.76
CA VAL A 137 -23.99 7.95 -6.32
C VAL A 137 -24.24 6.81 -5.34
N LYS A 138 -25.33 6.92 -4.58
CA LYS A 138 -25.78 5.84 -3.69
C LYS A 138 -26.54 4.82 -4.51
N TYR A 139 -26.11 3.56 -4.41
CA TYR A 139 -26.81 2.43 -4.99
C TYR A 139 -27.54 1.72 -3.86
N GLU A 140 -28.86 1.66 -3.97
CA GLU A 140 -29.70 0.89 -3.06
C GLU A 140 -30.02 -0.46 -3.73
N PHE A 141 -29.86 -1.55 -2.98
CA PHE A 141 -30.33 -2.84 -3.44
C PHE A 141 -31.84 -2.90 -3.28
N ASP A 142 -32.52 -3.45 -4.29
CA ASP A 142 -33.90 -3.88 -4.09
C ASP A 142 -33.95 -5.08 -3.13
N ASP A 143 -35.14 -5.35 -2.59
CA ASP A 143 -35.34 -6.40 -1.59
C ASP A 143 -34.83 -7.78 -2.07
N ALA A 144 -35.06 -8.11 -3.34
CA ALA A 144 -34.65 -9.39 -3.91
C ALA A 144 -33.13 -9.48 -4.06
N LEU A 145 -32.48 -8.39 -4.48
CA LEU A 145 -31.04 -8.30 -4.61
C LEU A 145 -30.35 -8.33 -3.25
N SER A 146 -30.93 -7.71 -2.22
CA SER A 146 -30.41 -7.78 -0.85
C SER A 146 -30.39 -9.22 -0.37
N VAL A 147 -31.51 -9.95 -0.49
CA VAL A 147 -31.60 -11.37 -0.10
C VAL A 147 -30.62 -12.24 -0.89
N LEU A 148 -30.49 -11.98 -2.19
CA LEU A 148 -29.52 -12.70 -3.04
C LEU A 148 -28.08 -12.42 -2.63
N PHE A 149 -27.76 -11.17 -2.30
CA PHE A 149 -26.43 -10.78 -1.85
C PHE A 149 -26.08 -11.44 -0.52
N ASP A 150 -26.97 -11.38 0.47
CA ASP A 150 -26.78 -11.96 1.79
C ASP A 150 -26.60 -13.48 1.74
N SER A 151 -27.45 -14.16 0.97
CA SER A 151 -27.30 -15.61 0.73
C SER A 151 -25.97 -15.95 0.05
N THR A 152 -25.54 -15.14 -0.93
CA THR A 152 -24.26 -15.32 -1.62
C THR A 152 -23.08 -15.12 -0.66
N ILE A 153 -23.07 -14.06 0.16
CA ILE A 153 -22.02 -13.81 1.15
C ILE A 153 -21.97 -14.92 2.20
N THR A 154 -23.13 -15.37 2.66
CA THR A 154 -23.25 -16.48 3.63
C THR A 154 -22.60 -17.74 3.06
N MET A 155 -22.92 -18.10 1.81
CA MET A 155 -22.32 -19.26 1.13
C MET A 155 -20.81 -19.08 0.91
N LEU A 156 -20.34 -17.89 0.56
CA LEU A 156 -18.91 -17.64 0.32
C LEU A 156 -18.09 -17.62 1.62
N THR A 157 -18.68 -17.17 2.71
CA THR A 157 -17.97 -17.01 3.99
C THR A 157 -18.12 -18.19 4.92
N SER A 158 -19.11 -19.06 4.67
CA SER A 158 -19.54 -20.12 5.59
C SER A 158 -19.89 -19.56 6.97
N MET A 159 -20.42 -18.34 7.01
CA MET A 159 -20.80 -17.62 8.22
C MET A 159 -22.14 -16.91 8.02
N ASP A 160 -23.02 -16.96 9.01
CA ASP A 160 -24.24 -16.15 9.02
C ASP A 160 -23.97 -14.68 9.41
N GLU A 161 -25.02 -13.86 9.43
CA GLU A 161 -24.97 -12.45 9.84
C GLU A 161 -24.41 -12.25 11.26
N ASN A 162 -24.57 -13.25 12.13
CA ASN A 162 -24.10 -13.25 13.52
C ASN A 162 -22.71 -13.90 13.66
N ARG A 163 -22.04 -14.21 12.54
CA ARG A 163 -20.74 -14.87 12.45
C ARG A 163 -20.71 -16.31 12.98
N ASN A 164 -21.86 -16.97 13.05
CA ASN A 164 -21.93 -18.39 13.36
C ASN A 164 -21.56 -19.19 12.11
N PRO A 165 -20.79 -20.29 12.26
CA PRO A 165 -20.48 -21.17 11.13
C PRO A 165 -21.74 -21.79 10.54
N VAL A 166 -21.85 -21.72 9.21
CA VAL A 166 -22.91 -22.38 8.43
C VAL A 166 -22.29 -23.11 7.24
N ASP A 167 -23.05 -24.04 6.67
CA ASP A 167 -22.59 -24.76 5.48
C ASP A 167 -22.41 -23.82 4.29
N GLY A 168 -21.33 -24.00 3.54
CA GLY A 168 -20.93 -23.11 2.46
C GLY A 168 -19.66 -23.55 1.76
N LEU A 169 -19.04 -22.64 1.02
CA LEU A 169 -17.87 -22.94 0.20
C LEU A 169 -16.64 -23.21 1.06
N GLY A 170 -16.26 -24.49 1.19
CA GLY A 170 -15.10 -24.92 1.99
C GLY A 170 -13.72 -24.67 1.36
N PHE A 171 -13.66 -24.14 0.13
CA PHE A 171 -12.42 -23.85 -0.62
C PHE A 171 -11.42 -25.02 -0.69
N TYR A 172 -11.92 -26.26 -0.73
CA TYR A 172 -11.13 -27.50 -0.64
C TYR A 172 -9.98 -27.62 -1.66
N ARG A 173 -10.14 -27.04 -2.85
CA ARG A 173 -9.09 -26.96 -3.87
C ARG A 173 -7.80 -26.32 -3.34
N TYR A 174 -7.93 -25.35 -2.44
CA TYR A 174 -6.81 -24.65 -1.82
C TYR A 174 -6.34 -25.30 -0.51
N ARG A 175 -6.97 -26.40 -0.12
CA ARG A 175 -6.67 -27.18 1.07
C ARG A 175 -6.20 -28.59 0.73
N ALA A 176 -5.81 -28.85 -0.52
CA ALA A 176 -5.43 -30.18 -0.99
C ALA A 176 -4.34 -30.85 -0.12
N ILE A 177 -3.34 -30.08 0.33
CA ILE A 177 -2.25 -30.59 1.18
C ILE A 177 -2.71 -30.99 2.60
N GLU A 178 -3.87 -30.49 3.06
CA GLU A 178 -4.48 -30.87 4.33
C GLU A 178 -5.04 -32.30 4.29
N TYR A 179 -5.48 -32.74 3.12
CA TYR A 179 -6.16 -34.02 2.89
C TYR A 179 -5.25 -35.08 2.25
N LEU A 180 -3.93 -34.91 2.33
CA LEU A 180 -2.98 -35.95 1.90
C LEU A 180 -3.14 -37.21 2.76
N ILE A 181 -3.32 -38.36 2.10
CA ILE A 181 -3.54 -39.66 2.77
C ILE A 181 -2.25 -40.14 3.47
N ASN A 182 -1.09 -39.91 2.87
CA ASN A 182 0.20 -40.34 3.40
C ASN A 182 0.71 -39.34 4.46
N GLU A 183 0.91 -39.81 5.69
CA GLU A 183 1.44 -38.97 6.77
C GLU A 183 2.88 -38.49 6.51
N GLU A 184 3.70 -39.27 5.81
CA GLU A 184 5.07 -38.87 5.47
C GLU A 184 5.11 -37.67 4.53
N ASP A 185 4.22 -37.65 3.53
CA ASP A 185 4.07 -36.51 2.61
C ASP A 185 3.55 -35.28 3.36
N ARG A 186 2.64 -35.46 4.32
CA ARG A 186 2.14 -34.37 5.17
C ARG A 186 3.25 -33.74 6.01
N LYS A 187 4.12 -34.56 6.61
CA LYS A 187 5.27 -34.10 7.41
C LYS A 187 6.27 -33.27 6.60
N ARG A 188 6.43 -33.55 5.30
CA ARG A 188 7.31 -32.78 4.40
C ARG A 188 6.94 -31.29 4.29
N TYR A 189 5.65 -30.96 4.43
CA TYR A 189 5.14 -29.59 4.27
C TYR A 189 4.96 -28.84 5.61
N GLY A 190 5.26 -29.48 6.74
CA GLY A 190 5.12 -28.88 8.07
C GLY A 190 3.65 -28.73 8.49
N ASP A 191 3.26 -27.54 8.97
CA ASP A 191 1.90 -27.27 9.42
C ASP A 191 0.93 -27.04 8.25
N VAL A 192 0.55 -28.13 7.59
CA VAL A 192 -0.34 -28.12 6.43
C VAL A 192 -1.72 -27.53 6.72
N THR A 193 -2.21 -27.64 7.96
CA THR A 193 -3.53 -27.15 8.35
C THR A 193 -3.52 -25.63 8.38
N SER A 194 -2.51 -25.02 9.02
CA SER A 194 -2.34 -23.56 9.03
C SER A 194 -2.12 -23.00 7.63
N ILE A 195 -1.28 -23.65 6.81
CA ILE A 195 -1.03 -23.21 5.42
C ILE A 195 -2.31 -23.26 4.59
N SER A 196 -3.06 -24.37 4.66
CA SER A 196 -4.31 -24.56 3.92
C SER A 196 -5.39 -23.57 4.34
N ASN A 197 -5.53 -23.32 5.65
CA ASN A 197 -6.47 -22.33 6.17
C ASN A 197 -6.12 -20.91 5.74
N ARG A 198 -4.82 -20.55 5.73
CA ARG A 198 -4.37 -19.23 5.25
C ARG A 198 -4.66 -19.06 3.76
N LEU A 199 -4.36 -20.05 2.93
CA LEU A 199 -4.61 -19.97 1.49
C LEU A 199 -6.11 -19.92 1.19
N SER A 200 -6.91 -20.74 1.86
CA SER A 200 -8.37 -20.70 1.81
C SER A 200 -8.91 -19.30 2.18
N ALA A 201 -8.42 -18.71 3.28
CA ALA A 201 -8.83 -17.37 3.70
C ALA A 201 -8.46 -16.28 2.68
N ILE A 202 -7.28 -16.36 2.06
CA ILE A 202 -6.88 -15.45 0.97
C ILE A 202 -7.85 -15.58 -0.20
N MET A 203 -8.13 -16.80 -0.65
CA MET A 203 -8.99 -17.04 -1.80
C MET A 203 -10.43 -16.61 -1.54
N LYS A 204 -10.96 -16.89 -0.34
CA LYS A 204 -12.23 -16.35 0.14
C LYS A 204 -12.27 -14.83 0.03
N THR A 205 -11.27 -14.15 0.59
CA THR A 205 -11.18 -12.69 0.59
C THR A 205 -11.14 -12.13 -0.84
N LEU A 206 -10.37 -12.76 -1.73
CA LEU A 206 -10.29 -12.35 -3.14
C LEU A 206 -11.64 -12.51 -3.86
N LEU A 207 -12.39 -13.56 -3.56
CA LEU A 207 -13.68 -13.84 -4.19
C LEU A 207 -14.76 -12.86 -3.71
N VAL A 208 -14.79 -12.52 -2.41
CA VAL A 208 -15.66 -11.48 -1.85
C VAL A 208 -15.35 -10.11 -2.46
N LYS A 209 -14.06 -9.72 -2.53
CA LYS A 209 -13.65 -8.45 -3.17
C LYS A 209 -14.08 -8.35 -4.63
N ARG A 210 -14.13 -9.48 -5.34
CA ARG A 210 -14.62 -9.51 -6.73
C ARG A 210 -16.13 -9.34 -6.80
N LEU A 211 -16.88 -9.91 -5.86
CA LEU A 211 -18.33 -9.68 -5.73
C LEU A 211 -18.64 -8.20 -5.51
N GLU A 212 -17.94 -7.55 -4.56
CA GLU A 212 -18.09 -6.12 -4.27
C GLU A 212 -17.71 -5.23 -5.45
N SER A 213 -16.69 -5.63 -6.22
CA SER A 213 -16.23 -4.84 -7.36
C SER A 213 -17.12 -4.95 -8.59
N SER A 214 -17.62 -6.14 -8.94
CA SER A 214 -18.46 -6.36 -10.12
C SER A 214 -19.07 -7.76 -10.14
N PHE A 215 -20.39 -7.85 -10.31
CA PHE A 215 -21.09 -9.12 -10.53
C PHE A 215 -20.57 -9.91 -11.74
N TYR A 216 -20.15 -9.22 -12.80
CA TYR A 216 -19.57 -9.86 -13.97
C TYR A 216 -18.21 -10.52 -13.64
N ALA A 217 -17.32 -9.77 -12.96
CA ALA A 217 -16.01 -10.29 -12.56
C ALA A 217 -16.12 -11.46 -11.58
N PHE A 218 -17.12 -11.41 -10.69
CA PHE A 218 -17.45 -12.49 -9.77
C PHE A 218 -17.93 -13.75 -10.50
N LYS A 219 -18.93 -13.62 -11.39
CA LYS A 219 -19.44 -14.74 -12.20
C LYS A 219 -18.35 -15.39 -13.04
N MET A 220 -17.49 -14.60 -13.69
CA MET A 220 -16.34 -15.12 -14.43
C MET A 220 -15.36 -15.90 -13.54
N SER A 221 -15.19 -15.47 -12.29
CA SER A 221 -14.35 -16.21 -11.35
C SER A 221 -14.98 -17.54 -10.99
N LEU A 222 -16.29 -17.57 -10.69
CA LEU A 222 -17.03 -18.80 -10.43
C LEU A 222 -17.02 -19.77 -11.62
N SER A 223 -17.22 -19.28 -12.84
CA SER A 223 -17.11 -20.13 -14.05
C SER A 223 -15.76 -20.82 -14.13
N ARG A 224 -14.66 -20.09 -13.87
CA ARG A 224 -13.31 -20.70 -13.82
C ARG A 224 -13.16 -21.71 -12.70
N TYR A 225 -13.79 -21.49 -11.55
CA TYR A 225 -13.80 -22.46 -10.46
C TYR A 225 -14.48 -23.77 -10.85
N ILE A 226 -15.58 -23.68 -11.60
CA ILE A 226 -16.36 -24.84 -12.07
C ILE A 226 -15.66 -25.55 -13.22
N GLU A 227 -15.10 -24.82 -14.19
CA GLU A 227 -14.49 -25.35 -15.40
C GLU A 227 -13.15 -26.05 -15.15
N THR A 228 -12.43 -25.68 -14.09
CA THR A 228 -11.16 -26.34 -13.81
C THR A 228 -11.42 -27.71 -13.15
N PRO A 229 -10.96 -28.83 -13.73
CA PRO A 229 -11.11 -30.13 -13.10
C PRO A 229 -10.44 -30.15 -11.73
N SER A 230 -11.12 -30.74 -10.75
CA SER A 230 -10.52 -31.11 -9.46
C SER A 230 -9.39 -32.10 -9.71
N ILE A 231 -8.20 -31.82 -9.19
CA ILE A 231 -7.03 -32.73 -9.21
C ILE A 231 -7.28 -33.87 -8.23
#